data_AF-A0A4Q7CKU3-F1
#
_entry.id   AF-A0A4Q7CKU3-F1
#
_cell.length_a   1.000
_cell.length_b   1.000
_cell.length_c   1.000
_cell.angle_alpha   90.00
_cell.angle_beta   90.00
_cell.angle_gamma   90.00
#
_symmetry.space_group_name_H-M   'P 1'
#
loop_
_entity.id
_entity.type
_entity.pdbx_description
1 polymer ?
#
loop_
_entity_poly.entity_id
_entity_poly.type
_entity_poly.pdbx_seq_one_letter_code
_entity_poly.pdbx_strand_id
1 'polypeptide(L)'
;AILVGVHAFDIDLGILVVTKYAHIFVFFAGIIISIAGLYFKRLDFTGIGLLLTQKTIDAVIVNPNAAQIGTVIIWLLILAVIIYYSIRLSTRDK
;
A
#
# COMPACT_ATOMS: atom_id res chain seq x y z
N ALA A 1 -9.25 -6.71 -23.62
CA ALA A 1 -10.06 -6.17 -24.73
C ALA A 1 -10.61 -4.77 -24.43
N ILE A 2 -11.21 -4.54 -23.25
CA ILE A 2 -11.81 -3.23 -22.91
C ILE A 2 -10.76 -2.09 -22.85
N LEU A 3 -9.56 -2.33 -22.32
CA LEU A 3 -8.49 -1.30 -22.30
C LEU A 3 -7.96 -0.89 -23.69
N VAL A 4 -7.97 -1.80 -24.67
CA VAL A 4 -7.48 -1.50 -26.04
C VAL A 4 -8.53 -0.70 -26.82
N GLY A 5 -9.81 -0.88 -26.52
CA GLY A 5 -10.89 -0.08 -27.10
C GLY A 5 -10.91 1.37 -26.61
N VAL A 6 -10.63 1.62 -25.33
CA VAL A 6 -10.70 2.98 -24.75
C VAL A 6 -9.54 3.87 -25.24
N HIS A 7 -8.37 3.30 -25.52
CA HIS A 7 -7.22 4.06 -26.04
C HIS A 7 -7.37 4.44 -27.53
N ALA A 8 -8.25 3.76 -28.29
CA ALA A 8 -8.46 4.03 -29.72
C ALA A 8 -9.41 5.20 -30.01
N PHE A 9 -10.16 5.67 -29.00
CA PHE A 9 -11.23 6.66 -29.17
C PHE A 9 -10.99 8.01 -28.49
N ASP A 10 -9.81 8.24 -27.90
CA ASP A 10 -9.44 9.53 -27.26
C ASP A 10 -10.50 10.06 -26.27
N ILE A 11 -11.26 9.14 -25.65
CA ILE A 11 -12.27 9.47 -24.65
C ILE A 11 -11.57 9.46 -23.29
N ASP A 12 -11.18 10.65 -22.84
CA ASP A 12 -10.83 10.97 -21.44
C ASP A 12 -12.10 10.83 -20.57
N LEU A 13 -12.61 9.60 -20.44
CA LEU A 13 -13.48 9.24 -19.33
C LEU A 13 -12.67 9.62 -18.10
N GLY A 14 -13.12 10.57 -17.27
CA GLY A 14 -12.43 11.10 -16.08
C GLY A 14 -12.00 10.07 -15.00
N ILE A 15 -11.91 8.80 -15.37
CA ILE A 15 -10.88 7.84 -14.94
C ILE A 15 -9.52 8.52 -15.12
N LEU A 16 -9.11 9.26 -14.09
CA LEU A 16 -7.72 9.64 -13.92
C LEU A 16 -6.92 8.32 -13.85
N VAL A 17 -6.40 7.85 -14.98
CA VAL A 17 -5.52 6.67 -15.02
C VAL A 17 -4.28 7.12 -14.26
N VAL A 18 -4.28 6.82 -12.96
CA VAL A 18 -3.22 7.20 -12.03
C VAL A 18 -1.92 6.67 -12.65
N THR A 19 -1.11 7.61 -13.15
CA THR A 19 0.06 7.27 -13.95
C THR A 19 1.00 6.38 -13.14
N LYS A 20 1.85 5.61 -13.81
CA LYS A 20 2.87 4.78 -13.14
C LYS A 20 3.70 5.60 -12.13
N TYR A 21 3.94 6.87 -12.45
CA TYR A 21 4.62 7.83 -11.57
C TYR A 21 3.86 8.11 -10.27
N ALA A 22 2.54 8.20 -10.32
CA ALA A 22 1.74 8.40 -9.12
C ALA A 22 1.71 7.16 -8.22
N HIS A 23 1.75 5.95 -8.78
CA HIS A 23 1.91 4.72 -7.98
C HIS A 23 3.27 4.67 -7.26
N ILE A 24 4.35 5.07 -7.95
CA ILE A 24 5.68 5.20 -7.33
C ILE A 24 5.65 6.22 -6.19
N PHE A 25 5.03 7.38 -6.40
CA PHE A 25 4.88 8.39 -5.35
C PHE A 25 4.13 7.84 -4.12
N VAL A 26 3.01 7.15 -4.34
CA VAL A 26 2.19 6.57 -3.26
C VAL A 26 2.94 5.45 -2.52
N PHE A 27 3.78 4.68 -3.22
CA PHE A 27 4.64 3.67 -2.58
C PHE A 27 5.62 4.31 -1.58
N PHE A 28 6.36 5.33 -2.01
CA PHE A 28 7.30 6.03 -1.13
C PHE A 28 6.58 6.81 0.00
N ALA A 29 5.46 7.46 -0.31
CA ALA A 29 4.62 8.09 0.70
C ALA A 29 4.12 7.07 1.73
N GLY A 30 3.72 5.88 1.30
CA GLY A 30 3.30 4.76 2.15
C GLY A 30 4.40 4.32 3.13
N ILE A 31 5.65 4.22 2.66
CA ILE A 31 6.81 3.91 3.51
C ILE A 31 7.03 5.02 4.55
N ILE A 32 7.03 6.29 4.14
CA ILE A 32 7.23 7.42 5.06
C ILE A 32 6.12 7.46 6.12
N ILE A 33 4.86 7.31 5.72
CA ILE A 33 3.71 7.25 6.63
C ILE A 33 3.83 6.05 7.57
N SER A 34 4.30 4.90 7.07
CA SER A 34 4.47 3.70 7.88
C SER A 34 5.50 3.91 9.00
N ILE A 35 6.67 4.46 8.64
CA ILE A 35 7.76 4.77 9.58
C ILE A 35 7.32 5.87 10.56
N ALA A 36 6.69 6.94 10.07
CA ALA A 36 6.17 8.02 10.92
C ALA A 36 5.13 7.50 11.91
N GLY A 37 4.19 6.65 11.46
CA GLY A 37 3.19 6.01 12.32
C GLY A 37 3.83 5.19 13.43
N LEU A 38 4.92 4.47 13.12
CA LEU A 38 5.64 3.67 14.10
C LEU A 38 6.34 4.58 15.12
N TYR A 39 7.00 5.65 14.66
CA TYR A 39 7.68 6.63 15.50
C TYR A 39 6.72 7.33 16.48
N PHE A 40 5.56 7.75 16.00
CA PHE A 40 4.53 8.40 16.84
C PHE A 40 3.68 7.41 17.65
N LYS A 41 4.00 6.10 17.63
CA LYS A 41 3.22 5.02 18.26
C LYS A 41 1.73 5.02 17.87
N ARG A 42 1.42 5.56 16.68
CA ARG A 42 0.08 5.56 16.09
C ARG A 42 0.03 4.49 15.00
N LEU A 43 -0.26 3.28 15.45
CA LEU A 43 -0.27 2.07 14.63
C LEU A 43 -1.30 2.13 13.49
N ASP A 44 -2.35 2.95 13.63
CA ASP A 44 -3.31 3.21 12.55
C ASP A 44 -2.62 3.79 11.32
N PHE A 45 -1.70 4.75 11.51
CA PHE A 45 -0.92 5.33 10.41
C PHE A 45 0.09 4.31 9.86
N THR A 46 0.67 3.46 10.71
CA THR A 46 1.55 2.38 10.25
C THR A 46 0.83 1.39 9.35
N GLY A 47 -0.37 0.96 9.76
CA GLY A 47 -1.23 0.06 8.98
C GLY A 47 -1.64 0.67 7.63
N ILE A 48 -2.09 1.94 7.63
CA ILE A 48 -2.45 2.64 6.39
C ILE A 48 -1.24 2.76 5.46
N GLY A 49 -0.07 3.14 5.96
CA GLY A 49 1.16 3.24 5.17
C GLY A 49 1.58 1.90 4.54
N LEU A 50 1.51 0.81 5.31
CA LEU A 50 1.80 -0.53 4.82
C LEU A 50 0.78 -0.99 3.75
N LEU A 51 -0.51 -0.69 3.91
CA LEU A 51 -1.54 -1.01 2.92
C LEU A 51 -1.32 -0.27 1.60
N LEU A 52 -0.96 1.01 1.66
CA LEU A 52 -0.62 1.80 0.46
C LEU A 52 0.59 1.22 -0.25
N THR A 53 1.62 0.83 0.51
CA THR A 53 2.83 0.20 -0.01
C THR A 53 2.53 -1.16 -0.65
N GLN A 54 1.64 -1.95 -0.04
CA GLN A 54 1.20 -3.24 -0.57
C GLN A 54 0.48 -3.08 -1.91
N LYS A 55 -0.44 -2.12 -2.00
CA LYS A 55 -1.25 -1.93 -3.22
C LYS A 55 -0.45 -1.35 -4.39
N THR A 56 0.68 -0.72 -4.12
CA THR A 56 1.52 -0.06 -5.13
C THR A 56 2.75 -0.88 -5.53
N ILE A 57 3.06 -1.97 -4.83
CA ILE A 57 4.26 -2.77 -5.09
C ILE A 57 4.29 -3.37 -6.51
N ASP A 58 3.13 -3.84 -7.01
CA ASP A 58 3.01 -4.40 -8.37
C ASP A 58 3.26 -3.37 -9.48
N ALA A 59 3.03 -2.08 -9.19
CA ALA A 59 3.30 -1.00 -10.12
C ALA A 59 4.78 -0.54 -10.10
N VAL A 60 5.49 -0.81 -9.00
CA VAL A 60 6.88 -0.38 -8.77
C VAL A 60 7.86 -1.49 -9.16
N ILE A 61 7.58 -2.74 -8.79
CA ILE A 61 8.48 -3.88 -9.05
C ILE A 61 8.05 -4.56 -10.35
N VAL A 62 8.88 -4.44 -11.39
CA VAL A 62 8.62 -5.03 -12.72
C VAL A 62 8.79 -6.55 -12.72
N ASN A 63 9.61 -7.10 -11.82
CA ASN A 63 9.83 -8.54 -11.72
C ASN A 63 8.72 -9.19 -10.87
N PRO A 64 7.89 -10.07 -11.47
CA PRO A 64 6.74 -10.65 -10.76
C PRO A 64 7.13 -11.50 -9.55
N ASN A 65 8.27 -12.18 -9.58
CA ASN A 65 8.74 -12.98 -8.45
C ASN A 65 9.13 -12.07 -7.26
N ALA A 66 9.87 -10.99 -7.54
CA ALA A 66 10.25 -10.02 -6.52
C ALA A 66 9.02 -9.26 -5.95
N ALA A 67 8.04 -8.92 -6.80
CA ALA A 67 6.79 -8.28 -6.37
C ALA A 67 5.98 -9.19 -5.43
N GLN A 68 5.92 -10.48 -5.75
CA GLN A 68 5.20 -11.47 -4.95
C GLN A 68 5.88 -11.69 -3.59
N ILE A 69 7.20 -11.84 -3.55
CA ILE A 69 7.96 -11.95 -2.29
C ILE A 69 7.74 -10.70 -1.44
N GLY A 70 7.87 -9.51 -2.02
CA GLY A 70 7.65 -8.24 -1.31
C GLY A 70 6.22 -8.13 -0.76
N THR A 71 5.23 -8.57 -1.53
CA THR A 71 3.83 -8.60 -1.09
C THR A 71 3.63 -9.47 0.15
N VAL A 72 4.21 -10.68 0.16
CA VAL A 72 4.13 -11.58 1.32
C VAL A 72 4.77 -10.95 2.55
N ILE A 73 5.93 -10.31 2.39
CA ILE A 73 6.62 -9.62 3.50
C ILE A 73 5.74 -8.49 4.07
N ILE A 74 5.14 -7.66 3.22
CA ILE A 74 4.27 -6.57 3.69
C ILE A 74 3.03 -7.12 4.42
N TRP A 75 2.44 -8.23 3.95
CA TRP A 75 1.34 -8.88 4.66
C TRP A 75 1.72 -9.36 6.06
N LEU A 76 2.90 -9.94 6.23
CA LEU A 76 3.40 -10.34 7.54
C LEU A 76 3.59 -9.14 8.47
N LEU A 77 4.09 -8.01 7.95
CA LEU A 77 4.23 -6.77 8.72
C LEU A 77 2.86 -6.20 9.15
N ILE A 78 1.88 -6.18 8.24
CA ILE A 78 0.51 -5.74 8.56
C ILE A 78 -0.08 -6.63 9.66
N LEU A 79 0.06 -7.96 9.54
CA LEU A 79 -0.43 -8.90 10.54
C LEU A 79 0.22 -8.65 11.91
N ALA A 80 1.53 -8.45 11.96
CA ALA A 80 2.23 -8.12 13.20
C ALA A 80 1.71 -6.82 13.84
N VAL A 81 1.47 -5.78 13.03
CA VAL A 81 0.90 -4.51 13.50
C VAL A 81 -0.51 -4.71 14.08
N ILE A 82 -1.35 -5.49 13.41
CA ILE A 82 -2.72 -5.78 13.88
C ILE A 82 -2.70 -6.56 15.20
N ILE A 83 -1.88 -7.61 15.31
CA ILE A 83 -1.76 -8.40 16.55
C ILE A 83 -1.28 -7.50 17.70
N TYR A 84 -0.24 -6.71 17.47
CA TYR A 84 0.28 -5.79 18.49
C TYR A 84 -0.76 -4.76 18.93
N TYR A 85 -1.49 -4.19 17.96
CA TYR A 85 -2.57 -3.24 18.25
C TYR A 85 -3.70 -3.88 19.06
N SER A 86 -4.11 -5.10 18.70
CA SER A 86 -5.13 -5.87 19.41
C SER A 86 -4.75 -6.16 20.86
N ILE A 87 -3.51 -6.62 21.10
CA ILE A 87 -3.00 -6.86 22.46
C ILE A 87 -3.00 -5.57 23.29
N ARG A 88 -2.53 -4.47 22.69
CA ARG A 88 -2.49 -3.16 23.36
C ARG A 88 -3.87 -2.65 23.73
N LEU A 89 -4.85 -2.82 22.84
CA LEU A 89 -6.26 -2.49 23.12
C LEU A 89 -6.79 -3.31 24.28
N SER A 90 -6.60 -4.64 24.24
CA SER A 90 -7.05 -5.56 25.30
C SER A 90 -6.44 -5.24 26.67
N THR A 91 -5.22 -4.70 26.72
CA THR A 91 -4.56 -4.31 27.97
C THR A 91 -5.08 -2.99 28.55
N ARG A 92 -5.62 -2.09 27.71
CA ARG A 92 -6.16 -0.78 28.15
C ARG A 92 -7.59 -0.86 28.69
N ASP A 93 -8.32 -1.92 28.36
CA ASP A 93 -9.66 -2.19 28.89
C ASP A 93 -9.65 -2.90 30.26
N LYS A 94 -8.47 -3.18 30.82
CA LYS A 94 -8.30 -3.65 32.20
C LYS A 94 -7.81 -2.52 33.09
#